data_AF-A0A2W5AX56-F1
#
_entry.id   AF-A0A2W5AX56-F1
#
_cell.length_a   1.000
_cell.length_b   1.000
_cell.length_c   1.000
_cell.angle_alpha   90.00
_cell.angle_beta   90.00
_cell.angle_gamma   90.00
#
_symmetry.space_group_name_H-M   'P 1'
#
loop_
_entity.id
_entity.type
_entity.pdbx_description
1 polymer ?
#
loop_
_entity_poly.entity_id
_entity_poly.type
_entity_poly.pdbx_seq_one_letter_code
_entity_poly.pdbx_strand_id
1 'polypeptide(L)'
;GSGGVMLPNHAPYVIAEQFGTLAELYPNRIDLGLGRAPGTDMQTLGRALRRDGHAAERFPEDIKELQGYLSGKSLVPGVQAVPGAGTNVPLYILGSSMFGASLAAKYGLPYAFASHFAPQHLQAATAYYRENFQPSEACAKPYVIAGVNVTAGDNAEEEFERVCFNRVKAFAGRGKQLSDAQVEQIISSPQGQQILQMLQYSAVGGAEHVRDYLADFQSLSGADELMISLQSSSHDAVLRNMETLAHAWEL
;
A
#
# COMPACT_ATOMS: atom_id res chain seq x y z
N GLY A 1 -0.93 7.23 9.89
CA GLY A 1 -0.03 6.06 9.87
C GLY A 1 0.85 6.05 8.63
N SER A 2 1.33 4.88 8.22
CA SER A 2 2.09 4.67 6.97
C SER A 2 1.43 3.63 6.06
N GLY A 3 1.42 3.89 4.75
CA GLY A 3 1.01 2.91 3.72
C GLY A 3 2.06 2.72 2.62
N GLY A 4 3.32 2.38 2.89
CA GLY A 4 3.90 1.84 4.14
C GLY A 4 5.39 2.11 4.27
N VAL A 5 5.96 1.77 5.41
CA VAL A 5 7.41 1.73 5.63
C VAL A 5 7.99 0.55 4.88
N MET A 6 8.94 0.80 3.99
CA MET A 6 9.70 -0.24 3.29
C MET A 6 10.73 -0.82 4.28
N LEU A 7 10.27 -1.70 5.17
CA LEU A 7 11.03 -2.14 6.35
C LEU A 7 12.46 -2.62 6.04
N PRO A 8 12.75 -3.32 4.91
CA PRO A 8 14.11 -3.70 4.59
C PRO A 8 15.11 -2.54 4.45
N ASN A 9 14.63 -1.32 4.24
CA ASN A 9 15.45 -0.12 4.16
C ASN A 9 15.89 0.40 5.54
N HIS A 10 15.33 -0.13 6.63
CA HIS A 10 15.48 0.42 7.98
C HIS A 10 15.87 -0.67 8.99
N ALA A 11 16.42 -0.24 10.13
CA ALA A 11 16.51 -1.11 11.30
C ALA A 11 15.16 -1.12 12.02
N PRO A 12 14.60 -2.28 12.40
CA PRO A 12 13.33 -2.37 13.12
C PRO A 12 13.28 -1.51 14.39
N TYR A 13 14.39 -1.45 15.13
CA TYR A 13 14.52 -0.59 16.32
C TYR A 13 14.24 0.88 16.04
N VAL A 14 14.80 1.44 14.96
CA VAL A 14 14.60 2.85 14.59
C VAL A 14 13.14 3.11 14.19
N ILE A 15 12.50 2.17 13.52
CA ILE A 15 11.07 2.26 13.19
C ILE A 15 10.22 2.25 14.46
N ALA A 16 10.56 1.40 15.44
CA ALA A 16 9.88 1.37 16.73
C ALA A 16 9.98 2.71 17.46
N GLU A 17 11.15 3.37 17.46
CA GLU A 17 11.33 4.68 18.06
C GLU A 17 10.54 5.79 17.35
N GLN A 18 10.58 5.79 16.01
CA GLN A 18 9.87 6.80 15.21
C GLN A 18 8.35 6.69 15.37
N PHE A 19 7.81 5.48 15.26
CA PHE A 19 6.36 5.26 15.40
C PHE A 19 5.92 5.30 16.86
N GLY A 20 6.78 4.92 17.79
CA GLY A 20 6.59 5.15 19.22
C GLY A 20 6.43 6.63 19.52
N THR A 21 7.33 7.48 18.99
CA THR A 21 7.22 8.94 19.12
C THR A 21 5.90 9.45 18.56
N LEU A 22 5.51 9.01 17.36
CA LEU A 22 4.23 9.40 16.76
C LEU A 22 3.03 8.96 17.60
N ALA A 23 3.08 7.77 18.20
CA ALA A 23 2.00 7.24 19.03
C ALA A 23 1.84 8.01 20.34
N GLU A 24 2.94 8.47 20.94
CA GLU A 24 2.90 9.35 22.12
C GLU A 24 2.33 10.74 21.78
N LEU A 25 2.70 11.30 20.61
CA LEU A 25 2.18 12.60 20.16
C LEU A 25 0.72 12.54 19.70
N TYR A 26 0.31 11.41 19.11
CA TYR A 26 -1.02 11.21 18.54
C TYR A 26 -1.62 9.87 19.00
N PRO A 27 -2.02 9.76 20.28
CA PRO A 27 -2.52 8.51 20.84
C PRO A 27 -3.70 7.95 20.05
N ASN A 28 -3.68 6.64 19.78
CA ASN A 28 -4.72 5.89 19.08
C ASN A 28 -5.00 6.35 17.62
N ARG A 29 -4.05 7.03 16.96
CA ARG A 29 -4.22 7.54 15.59
C ARG A 29 -3.12 7.08 14.61
N ILE A 30 -2.24 6.20 15.05
CA ILE A 30 -1.06 5.81 14.28
C ILE A 30 -1.13 4.33 13.94
N ASP A 31 -1.28 4.04 12.64
CA ASP A 31 -1.09 2.69 12.10
C ASP A 31 0.27 2.57 11.40
N LEU A 32 0.93 1.44 11.57
CA LEU A 32 2.23 1.16 10.95
C LEU A 32 2.09 0.07 9.88
N GLY A 33 1.83 0.51 8.64
CA GLY A 33 1.87 -0.36 7.47
C GLY A 33 3.30 -0.65 7.03
N LEU A 34 3.61 -1.93 6.77
CA LEU A 34 4.94 -2.45 6.47
C LEU A 34 4.96 -3.15 5.11
N GLY A 35 5.90 -2.77 4.25
CA GLY A 35 6.13 -3.40 2.95
C GLY A 35 7.46 -4.15 2.87
N ARG A 36 7.45 -5.29 2.18
CA ARG A 36 8.65 -6.12 1.93
C ARG A 36 9.55 -5.59 0.81
N ALA A 37 8.99 -4.95 -0.22
CA ALA A 37 9.82 -4.47 -1.32
C ALA A 37 10.70 -3.30 -0.84
N PRO A 38 11.97 -3.18 -1.27
CA PRO A 38 12.79 -2.02 -0.90
C PRO A 38 12.29 -0.72 -1.56
N GLY A 39 11.53 -0.81 -2.66
CA GLY A 39 10.97 0.36 -3.34
C GLY A 39 12.00 1.31 -3.96
N THR A 40 13.27 0.89 -4.04
CA THR A 40 14.40 1.69 -4.51
C THR A 40 15.41 0.82 -5.26
N ASP A 41 16.36 1.44 -5.96
CA ASP A 41 17.44 0.75 -6.66
C ASP A 41 18.55 0.24 -5.73
N MET A 42 19.40 -0.66 -6.24
CA MET A 42 20.49 -1.28 -5.48
C MET A 42 21.60 -0.32 -5.06
N GLN A 43 21.85 0.77 -5.80
CA GLN A 43 22.84 1.77 -5.38
C GLN A 43 22.31 2.53 -4.16
N THR A 44 21.04 2.93 -4.18
CA THR A 44 20.42 3.57 -3.03
C THR A 44 20.39 2.62 -1.82
N LEU A 45 19.94 1.37 -1.99
CA LEU A 45 19.87 0.38 -0.92
C LEU A 45 21.26 0.08 -0.31
N GLY A 46 22.24 -0.27 -1.16
CA GLY A 46 23.56 -0.72 -0.70
C GLY A 46 24.50 0.42 -0.30
N ARG A 47 24.51 1.53 -1.05
CA ARG A 47 25.49 2.61 -0.85
C ARG A 47 24.99 3.72 0.07
N ALA A 48 23.77 4.21 -0.15
CA ALA A 48 23.23 5.32 0.62
C ALA A 48 22.67 4.83 1.96
N LEU A 49 21.82 3.79 1.93
CA LEU A 49 21.18 3.24 3.12
C LEU A 49 22.05 2.21 3.85
N ARG A 50 23.14 1.74 3.22
CA ARG A 50 24.06 0.75 3.78
C ARG A 50 23.37 -0.54 4.21
N ARG A 51 22.39 -0.98 3.42
CA ARG A 51 21.61 -2.20 3.66
C ARG A 51 22.12 -3.34 2.79
N ASP A 52 21.90 -4.55 3.29
CA ASP A 52 22.20 -5.78 2.57
C ASP A 52 21.22 -5.98 1.39
N GLY A 53 21.72 -6.51 0.27
CA GLY A 53 20.88 -6.78 -0.92
C GLY A 53 19.78 -7.82 -0.70
N HIS A 54 19.95 -8.70 0.29
CA HIS A 54 19.01 -9.72 0.72
C HIS A 54 18.16 -9.28 1.91
N ALA A 55 18.16 -8.00 2.31
CA ALA A 55 17.41 -7.53 3.47
C ALA A 55 15.90 -7.85 3.40
N ALA A 56 15.31 -7.94 2.20
CA ALA A 56 13.91 -8.32 2.02
C ALA A 56 13.59 -9.77 2.45
N GLU A 57 14.59 -10.65 2.52
CA GLU A 57 14.42 -12.03 2.99
C GLU A 57 14.21 -12.08 4.51
N ARG A 58 14.75 -11.10 5.25
CA ARG A 58 14.61 -10.97 6.71
C ARG A 58 13.32 -10.29 7.17
N PHE A 59 12.45 -9.91 6.22
CA PHE A 59 11.22 -9.20 6.53
C PHE A 59 10.33 -9.88 7.59
N PRO A 60 10.14 -11.22 7.58
CA PRO A 60 9.41 -11.91 8.65
C PRO A 60 10.02 -11.74 10.04
N GLU A 61 11.35 -11.84 10.15
CA GLU A 61 12.09 -11.67 11.41
C GLU A 61 12.04 -10.22 11.88
N ASP A 62 12.22 -9.27 10.97
CA ASP A 62 12.17 -7.83 11.24
C ASP A 62 10.80 -7.41 11.79
N ILE A 63 9.69 -8.00 11.32
CA ILE A 63 8.35 -7.77 11.87
C ILE A 63 8.26 -8.25 13.32
N LYS A 64 8.77 -9.45 13.62
CA LYS A 64 8.73 -9.98 14.99
C LYS A 64 9.58 -9.16 15.96
N GLU A 65 10.74 -8.73 15.51
CA GLU A 65 11.61 -7.85 16.31
C GLU A 65 10.91 -6.52 16.60
N LEU A 66 10.29 -5.90 15.58
CA LEU A 66 9.49 -4.69 15.71
C LEU A 66 8.30 -4.85 16.67
N GLN A 67 7.54 -5.95 16.58
CA GLN A 67 6.47 -6.27 17.53
C GLN A 67 7.02 -6.41 18.97
N GLY A 68 8.18 -7.05 19.12
CA GLY A 68 8.88 -7.16 20.41
C GLY A 68 9.23 -5.80 21.00
N TYR A 69 9.79 -4.89 20.19
CA TYR A 69 10.08 -3.53 20.63
C TYR A 69 8.81 -2.77 21.04
N LEU A 70 7.77 -2.75 20.19
CA LEU A 70 6.56 -1.97 20.44
C LEU A 70 5.70 -2.50 21.60
N SER A 71 5.75 -3.81 21.88
CA SER A 71 5.07 -4.43 23.03
C SER A 71 5.87 -4.34 24.33
N GLY A 72 7.13 -3.88 24.28
CA GLY A 72 8.05 -3.90 25.41
C GLY A 72 8.63 -5.28 25.74
N LYS A 73 8.28 -6.32 24.96
CA LYS A 73 8.82 -7.69 25.06
C LYS A 73 9.95 -7.89 24.04
N SER A 74 10.98 -7.06 24.12
CA SER A 74 12.09 -7.05 23.17
C SER A 74 12.73 -8.44 23.00
N LEU A 75 12.98 -8.82 21.74
CA LEU A 75 13.69 -10.06 21.40
C LEU A 75 15.22 -9.91 21.50
N VAL A 76 15.70 -8.67 21.65
CA VAL A 76 17.13 -8.36 21.79
C VAL A 76 17.41 -8.02 23.26
N PRO A 77 18.15 -8.88 24.01
CA PRO A 77 18.39 -8.69 25.43
C PRO A 77 18.99 -7.33 25.76
N GLY A 78 18.40 -6.64 26.73
CA GLY A 78 18.87 -5.33 27.20
C GLY A 78 18.54 -4.14 26.29
N VAL A 79 17.85 -4.37 25.16
CA VAL A 79 17.46 -3.30 24.23
C VAL A 79 15.97 -3.02 24.36
N GLN A 80 15.60 -1.75 24.54
CA GLN A 80 14.23 -1.26 24.55
C GLN A 80 14.13 -0.02 23.67
N ALA A 81 13.11 0.06 22.82
CA ALA A 81 12.85 1.26 22.03
C ALA A 81 12.18 2.32 22.91
N VAL A 82 12.79 3.49 23.04
CA VAL A 82 12.25 4.59 23.85
C VAL A 82 12.32 5.89 23.06
N PRO A 83 11.17 6.53 22.74
CA PRO A 83 9.79 6.05 22.97
C PRO A 83 9.46 4.81 22.11
N GLY A 84 8.45 4.02 22.46
CA GLY A 84 8.01 2.88 21.63
C GLY A 84 7.62 1.64 22.42
N ALA A 85 8.40 1.26 23.43
CA ALA A 85 8.06 0.15 24.30
C ALA A 85 6.73 0.40 25.02
N GLY A 86 5.77 -0.52 24.84
CA GLY A 86 4.44 -0.45 25.44
C GLY A 86 3.43 0.40 24.66
N THR A 87 3.84 1.05 23.57
CA THR A 87 2.92 1.82 22.72
C THR A 87 1.97 0.93 21.92
N ASN A 88 2.36 -0.33 21.67
CA ASN A 88 1.55 -1.33 20.95
C ASN A 88 0.95 -0.81 19.64
N VAL A 89 1.70 0.01 18.89
CA VAL A 89 1.26 0.55 17.59
C VAL A 89 0.78 -0.57 16.66
N PRO A 90 -0.46 -0.51 16.13
CA PRO A 90 -0.99 -1.52 15.22
C PRO A 90 -0.13 -1.69 13.97
N LEU A 91 0.19 -2.94 13.63
CA LEU A 91 0.95 -3.28 12.43
C LEU A 91 0.02 -3.79 11.33
N TYR A 92 0.26 -3.33 10.11
CA TYR A 92 -0.43 -3.82 8.90
C TYR A 92 0.61 -4.37 7.93
N ILE A 93 0.35 -5.56 7.38
CA ILE A 93 1.18 -6.10 6.30
C ILE A 93 0.66 -5.58 4.96
N LEU A 94 1.50 -4.86 4.23
CA LEU A 94 1.18 -4.40 2.88
C LEU A 94 1.79 -5.38 1.87
N GLY A 95 0.97 -5.82 0.91
CA GLY A 95 1.39 -6.76 -0.12
C GLY A 95 0.75 -6.55 -1.47
N SER A 96 1.46 -7.02 -2.50
CA SER A 96 0.99 -7.08 -3.90
C SER A 96 1.14 -8.50 -4.48
N SER A 97 1.41 -9.48 -3.62
CA SER A 97 1.64 -10.87 -4.00
C SER A 97 1.18 -11.81 -2.89
N MET A 98 1.15 -13.11 -3.21
CA MET A 98 0.80 -14.18 -2.26
C MET A 98 1.68 -14.23 -1.01
N PHE A 99 2.92 -13.71 -1.08
CA PHE A 99 3.83 -13.69 0.07
C PHE A 99 3.26 -12.82 1.21
N GLY A 100 2.75 -11.63 0.89
CA GLY A 100 2.19 -10.72 1.91
C GLY A 100 0.98 -11.33 2.59
N ALA A 101 0.07 -11.91 1.81
CA ALA A 101 -1.12 -12.59 2.31
C ALA A 101 -0.77 -13.75 3.25
N SER A 102 0.18 -14.62 2.86
CA SER A 102 0.54 -15.77 3.66
C SER A 102 1.26 -15.39 4.95
N LEU A 103 2.10 -14.36 4.93
CA LEU A 103 2.75 -13.85 6.12
C LEU A 103 1.76 -13.20 7.09
N ALA A 104 0.86 -12.35 6.58
CA ALA A 104 -0.16 -11.68 7.38
C ALA A 104 -1.10 -12.70 8.05
N ALA A 105 -1.53 -13.73 7.31
CA ALA A 105 -2.37 -14.80 7.82
C ALA A 105 -1.67 -15.59 8.92
N LYS A 106 -0.41 -15.98 8.71
CA LYS A 106 0.40 -16.73 9.67
C LYS A 106 0.68 -15.96 10.95
N TYR A 107 0.88 -14.65 10.88
CA TYR A 107 1.16 -13.82 12.05
C TYR A 107 -0.10 -13.23 12.69
N GLY A 108 -1.27 -13.48 12.12
CA GLY A 108 -2.52 -12.93 12.62
C GLY A 108 -2.54 -11.41 12.60
N LEU A 109 -2.04 -10.81 11.52
CA LEU A 109 -1.98 -9.36 11.35
C LEU A 109 -3.01 -8.89 10.30
N PRO A 110 -3.52 -7.66 10.42
CA PRO A 110 -4.25 -7.00 9.34
C PRO A 110 -3.46 -6.98 8.03
N TYR A 111 -4.17 -7.12 6.91
CA TYR A 111 -3.58 -7.22 5.58
C TYR A 111 -4.12 -6.13 4.65
N ALA A 112 -3.23 -5.41 3.96
CA ALA A 112 -3.59 -4.44 2.94
C ALA A 112 -3.04 -4.86 1.57
N PHE A 113 -3.94 -5.16 0.62
CA PHE A 113 -3.57 -5.55 -0.74
C PHE A 113 -3.51 -4.33 -1.67
N ALA A 114 -2.40 -4.16 -2.38
CA ALA A 114 -2.15 -2.97 -3.21
C ALA A 114 -2.65 -3.12 -4.67
N SER A 115 -3.94 -3.40 -4.82
CA SER A 115 -4.58 -3.65 -6.13
C SER A 115 -4.61 -2.44 -7.06
N HIS A 116 -4.52 -1.22 -6.53
CA HIS A 116 -4.43 0.04 -7.28
C HIS A 116 -3.14 0.18 -8.13
N PHE A 117 -2.16 -0.70 -7.96
CA PHE A 117 -1.00 -0.75 -8.86
C PHE A 117 -0.53 -2.17 -9.23
N ALA A 118 -0.93 -3.20 -8.49
CA ALA A 118 -0.57 -4.60 -8.76
C ALA A 118 -1.79 -5.52 -8.63
N PRO A 119 -2.73 -5.48 -9.59
CA PRO A 119 -4.06 -6.07 -9.45
C PRO A 119 -4.12 -7.59 -9.55
N GLN A 120 -3.11 -8.23 -10.13
CA GLN A 120 -3.19 -9.59 -10.67
C GLN A 120 -3.56 -10.66 -9.62
N HIS A 121 -3.15 -10.45 -8.37
CA HIS A 121 -3.32 -11.44 -7.30
C HIS A 121 -4.37 -11.08 -6.26
N LEU A 122 -5.14 -10.00 -6.45
CA LEU A 122 -6.07 -9.48 -5.44
C LEU A 122 -6.94 -10.57 -4.81
N GLN A 123 -7.79 -11.22 -5.62
CA GLN A 123 -8.76 -12.22 -5.13
C GLN A 123 -8.08 -13.43 -4.51
N ALA A 124 -7.03 -13.96 -5.17
CA ALA A 124 -6.32 -15.13 -4.67
C ALA A 124 -5.62 -14.85 -3.33
N ALA A 125 -5.04 -13.66 -3.17
CA ALA A 125 -4.34 -13.26 -1.96
C ALA A 125 -5.31 -12.96 -0.82
N THR A 126 -6.41 -12.24 -1.06
CA THR A 126 -7.39 -11.94 0.00
C THR A 126 -8.14 -13.20 0.45
N ALA A 127 -8.51 -14.08 -0.48
CA ALA A 127 -9.10 -15.38 -0.16
C ALA A 127 -8.14 -16.23 0.67
N TYR A 128 -6.89 -16.40 0.23
CA TYR A 128 -5.89 -17.16 0.97
C TYR A 128 -5.67 -16.60 2.38
N TYR A 129 -5.57 -15.27 2.51
CA TYR A 129 -5.40 -14.61 3.80
C TYR A 129 -6.53 -14.98 4.76
N ARG A 130 -7.79 -14.87 4.32
CA ARG A 130 -8.96 -15.17 5.15
C ARG A 130 -9.05 -16.65 5.53
N GLU A 131 -8.81 -17.55 4.57
CA GLU A 131 -8.88 -19.01 4.77
C GLU A 131 -7.80 -19.53 5.74
N ASN A 132 -6.61 -18.91 5.74
CA ASN A 132 -5.46 -19.37 6.50
C ASN A 132 -5.15 -18.49 7.71
N PHE A 133 -6.02 -17.53 8.04
CA PHE A 133 -5.80 -16.58 9.13
C PHE A 133 -5.69 -17.28 10.48
N GLN A 134 -4.63 -16.97 11.22
CA GLN A 134 -4.43 -17.44 12.59
C GLN A 134 -4.63 -16.25 13.55
N PRO A 135 -5.68 -16.23 14.39
CA PRO A 135 -5.88 -15.16 15.37
C PRO A 135 -4.65 -14.92 16.26
N SER A 136 -4.41 -13.65 16.59
CA SER A 136 -3.31 -13.22 17.46
C SER A 136 -3.79 -12.21 18.51
N GLU A 137 -2.93 -11.85 19.47
CA GLU A 137 -3.21 -10.75 20.41
C GLU A 137 -3.47 -9.41 19.68
N ALA A 138 -2.88 -9.22 18.50
CA ALA A 138 -3.03 -7.99 17.71
C ALA A 138 -4.31 -7.96 16.87
N CYS A 139 -4.84 -9.13 16.47
CA CYS A 139 -6.01 -9.20 15.61
C CYS A 139 -6.78 -10.53 15.78
N ALA A 140 -8.01 -10.44 16.29
CA ALA A 140 -8.83 -11.60 16.64
C ALA A 140 -9.52 -12.27 15.44
N LYS A 141 -9.71 -11.52 14.35
CA LYS A 141 -10.41 -11.96 13.12
C LYS A 141 -9.69 -11.38 11.91
N PRO A 142 -9.73 -12.02 10.73
CA PRO A 142 -9.07 -11.48 9.54
C PRO A 142 -9.63 -10.10 9.19
N TYR A 143 -8.73 -9.13 8.96
CA TYR A 143 -9.06 -7.77 8.55
C TYR A 143 -8.30 -7.41 7.27
N VAL A 144 -9.03 -7.14 6.19
CA VAL A 144 -8.50 -6.91 4.84
C VAL A 144 -8.82 -5.49 4.39
N ILE A 145 -7.79 -4.78 3.95
CA ILE A 145 -7.89 -3.53 3.21
C ILE A 145 -7.54 -3.81 1.74
N ALA A 146 -8.32 -3.29 0.80
CA ALA A 146 -7.97 -3.35 -0.63
C ALA A 146 -7.80 -1.94 -1.20
N GLY A 147 -6.65 -1.68 -1.82
CA GLY A 147 -6.37 -0.40 -2.47
C GLY A 147 -7.00 -0.30 -3.85
N VAL A 148 -7.70 0.78 -4.16
CA VAL A 148 -8.40 0.98 -5.45
C VAL A 148 -8.20 2.41 -5.96
N ASN A 149 -8.08 2.57 -7.27
CA ASN A 149 -7.98 3.90 -7.87
C ASN A 149 -9.37 4.52 -8.06
N VAL A 150 -9.45 5.84 -7.94
CA VAL A 150 -10.68 6.59 -8.24
C VAL A 150 -10.34 7.83 -9.05
N THR A 151 -11.05 8.05 -10.15
CA THR A 151 -11.10 9.28 -10.92
C THR A 151 -12.58 9.67 -11.06
N ALA A 152 -13.06 10.51 -10.13
CA ALA A 152 -14.45 10.94 -10.07
C ALA A 152 -14.63 12.37 -10.61
N GLY A 153 -15.73 12.60 -11.35
CA GLY A 153 -16.14 13.92 -11.83
C GLY A 153 -16.83 13.88 -13.19
N ASP A 154 -17.35 15.02 -13.64
CA ASP A 154 -18.08 15.14 -14.91
C ASP A 154 -17.21 14.87 -16.15
N ASN A 155 -15.89 15.05 -16.03
CA ASN A 155 -14.90 14.82 -17.09
C ASN A 155 -13.96 13.65 -16.76
N ALA A 156 -14.41 12.70 -15.92
CA ALA A 156 -13.60 11.61 -15.40
C ALA A 156 -12.90 10.80 -16.49
N GLU A 157 -13.54 10.55 -17.63
CA GLU A 157 -12.99 9.78 -18.74
C GLU A 157 -11.79 10.48 -19.37
N GLU A 158 -11.92 11.77 -19.72
CA GLU A 158 -10.81 12.57 -20.26
C GLU A 158 -9.66 12.67 -19.24
N GLU A 159 -10.01 12.86 -17.96
CA GLU A 159 -9.03 12.92 -16.88
C GLU A 159 -8.29 11.59 -16.72
N PHE A 160 -8.99 10.47 -16.85
CA PHE A 160 -8.41 9.13 -16.74
C PHE A 160 -7.53 8.77 -17.94
N GLU A 161 -7.86 9.25 -19.14
CA GLU A 161 -6.96 9.15 -20.30
C GLU A 161 -5.62 9.85 -20.02
N ARG A 162 -5.66 11.05 -19.41
CA ARG A 162 -4.45 11.77 -18.97
C ARG A 162 -3.69 11.02 -17.88
N VAL A 163 -4.39 10.40 -16.92
CA VAL A 163 -3.78 9.53 -15.90
C VAL A 163 -3.05 8.35 -16.56
N CYS A 164 -3.70 7.67 -17.51
CA CYS A 164 -3.12 6.57 -18.28
C CYS A 164 -1.86 7.00 -19.02
N PHE A 165 -1.92 8.13 -19.72
CA PHE A 165 -0.78 8.71 -20.43
C PHE A 165 0.39 9.00 -19.49
N ASN A 166 0.13 9.69 -18.38
CA ASN A 166 1.14 10.01 -17.38
C ASN A 166 1.74 8.76 -16.72
N ARG A 167 0.94 7.72 -16.52
CA ARG A 167 1.41 6.43 -15.99
C ARG A 167 2.41 5.78 -16.96
N VAL A 168 2.09 5.71 -18.25
CA VAL A 168 3.01 5.18 -19.26
C VAL A 168 4.27 6.04 -19.34
N LYS A 169 4.15 7.37 -19.35
CA LYS A 169 5.30 8.29 -19.35
C LYS A 169 6.26 8.03 -18.18
N ALA A 170 5.72 7.84 -16.97
CA ALA A 170 6.51 7.61 -15.77
C ALA A 170 7.21 6.23 -15.76
N PHE A 171 6.52 5.17 -16.21
CA PHE A 171 7.02 3.80 -16.05
C PHE A 171 7.79 3.28 -17.28
N ALA A 172 7.47 3.75 -18.49
CA ALA A 172 8.16 3.31 -19.70
C ALA A 172 9.58 3.86 -19.81
N GLY A 173 9.82 5.07 -19.27
CA GLY A 173 11.11 5.77 -19.35
C GLY A 173 12.23 5.15 -18.51
N ARG A 174 11.91 4.32 -17.51
CA ARG A 174 12.88 3.69 -16.58
C ARG A 174 13.92 4.69 -16.04
N GLY A 175 13.47 5.86 -15.61
CA GLY A 175 14.33 6.95 -15.13
C GLY A 175 14.80 7.94 -16.20
N LYS A 176 14.42 7.76 -17.47
CA LYS A 176 14.59 8.74 -18.54
C LYS A 176 13.29 9.53 -18.75
N GLN A 177 13.44 10.81 -19.07
CA GLN A 177 12.32 11.64 -19.51
C GLN A 177 11.93 11.26 -20.95
N LEU A 178 10.67 10.89 -21.14
CA LEU A 178 10.09 10.65 -22.46
C LEU A 178 9.35 11.91 -22.94
N SER A 179 9.49 12.22 -24.22
CA SER A 179 8.63 13.20 -24.89
C SER A 179 7.22 12.64 -25.11
N ASP A 180 6.23 13.52 -25.29
CA ASP A 180 4.85 13.09 -25.45
C ASP A 180 4.66 12.21 -26.69
N ALA A 181 5.31 12.55 -27.82
CA ALA A 181 5.31 11.74 -29.03
C ALA A 181 5.89 10.32 -28.83
N GLN A 182 6.88 10.16 -27.93
CA GLN A 182 7.40 8.83 -27.59
C GLN A 182 6.38 8.03 -26.76
N VAL A 183 5.65 8.69 -25.85
CA VAL A 183 4.62 8.03 -25.05
C VAL A 183 3.46 7.57 -25.93
N GLU A 184 3.03 8.38 -26.89
CA GLU A 184 1.99 8.02 -27.87
C GLU A 184 2.34 6.76 -28.68
N GLN A 185 3.63 6.55 -28.99
CA GLN A 185 4.08 5.33 -29.65
C GLN A 185 4.09 4.11 -28.72
N ILE A 186 4.30 4.33 -27.42
CA ILE A 186 4.44 3.26 -26.43
C ILE A 186 3.09 2.85 -25.84
N ILE A 187 2.13 3.76 -25.67
CA ILE A 187 0.88 3.50 -24.95
C ILE A 187 0.08 2.33 -25.55
N SER A 188 0.09 2.21 -26.88
CA SER A 188 -0.56 1.12 -27.62
C SER A 188 0.31 -0.13 -27.79
N SER A 189 1.57 -0.10 -27.35
CA SER A 189 2.50 -1.25 -27.43
C SER A 189 2.22 -2.27 -26.30
N PRO A 190 2.71 -3.52 -26.40
CA PRO A 190 2.61 -4.49 -25.31
C PRO A 190 3.17 -3.98 -23.98
N GLN A 191 4.25 -3.19 -24.02
CA GLN A 191 4.84 -2.58 -22.83
C GLN A 191 3.89 -1.53 -22.21
N GLY A 192 3.26 -0.69 -23.04
CA GLY A 192 2.28 0.29 -22.60
C GLY A 192 1.06 -0.40 -21.97
N GLN A 193 0.53 -1.44 -22.62
CA GLN A 193 -0.59 -2.21 -22.11
C GLN A 193 -0.27 -2.92 -20.78
N GLN A 194 0.94 -3.44 -20.59
CA GLN A 194 1.39 -3.98 -19.30
C GLN A 194 1.40 -2.91 -18.19
N ILE A 195 1.80 -1.67 -18.50
CA ILE A 195 1.77 -0.57 -17.55
C ILE A 195 0.31 -0.18 -17.23
N LEU A 196 -0.55 -0.10 -18.25
CA LEU A 196 -1.96 0.25 -18.06
C LEU A 196 -2.73 -0.82 -17.29
N GLN A 197 -2.32 -2.09 -17.36
CA GLN A 197 -2.87 -3.14 -16.50
C GLN A 197 -2.71 -2.82 -15.00
N MET A 198 -1.74 -2.02 -14.58
CA MET A 198 -1.63 -1.58 -13.18
C MET A 198 -2.86 -0.78 -12.71
N LEU A 199 -3.57 -0.12 -13.64
CA LEU A 199 -4.77 0.68 -13.39
C LEU A 199 -6.06 -0.12 -13.58
N GLN A 200 -6.00 -1.47 -13.67
CA GLN A 200 -7.17 -2.34 -13.87
C GLN A 200 -8.32 -2.04 -12.90
N TYR A 201 -8.00 -1.82 -11.62
CA TYR A 201 -9.00 -1.46 -10.61
C TYR A 201 -9.05 0.04 -10.42
N SER A 202 -9.79 0.71 -11.31
CA SER A 202 -10.06 2.14 -11.28
C SER A 202 -11.54 2.41 -11.46
N ALA A 203 -12.17 3.08 -10.49
CA ALA A 203 -13.51 3.65 -10.66
C ALA A 203 -13.37 4.97 -11.43
N VAL A 204 -14.02 5.08 -12.60
CA VAL A 204 -13.92 6.25 -13.47
C VAL A 204 -15.32 6.68 -13.88
N GLY A 205 -15.76 7.86 -13.45
CA GLY A 205 -17.06 8.40 -13.83
C GLY A 205 -17.64 9.37 -12.80
N GLY A 206 -18.95 9.61 -12.91
CA GLY A 206 -19.70 10.41 -11.93
C GLY A 206 -19.89 9.71 -10.59
N ALA A 207 -20.45 10.44 -9.62
CA ALA A 207 -20.64 10.00 -8.23
C ALA A 207 -21.34 8.64 -8.10
N GLU A 208 -22.47 8.44 -8.78
CA GLU A 208 -23.24 7.19 -8.70
C GLU A 208 -22.43 6.00 -9.24
N HIS A 209 -21.77 6.16 -10.38
CA HIS A 209 -20.94 5.10 -10.97
C HIS A 209 -19.77 4.72 -10.07
N VAL A 210 -19.09 5.70 -9.49
CA VAL A 210 -17.99 5.46 -8.55
C VAL A 210 -18.47 4.72 -7.31
N ARG A 211 -19.63 5.09 -6.76
CA ARG A 211 -20.20 4.41 -5.61
C ARG A 211 -20.47 2.93 -5.90
N ASP A 212 -21.18 2.67 -7.00
CA ASP A 212 -21.58 1.31 -7.38
C ASP A 212 -20.35 0.45 -7.70
N TYR A 213 -19.36 1.00 -8.42
CA TYR A 213 -18.10 0.32 -8.70
C TYR A 213 -17.36 -0.07 -7.41
N LEU A 214 -17.25 0.85 -6.45
CA LEU A 214 -16.54 0.58 -5.20
C LEU A 214 -17.26 -0.48 -4.34
N ALA A 215 -18.59 -0.50 -4.33
CA ALA A 215 -19.36 -1.56 -3.67
C ALA A 215 -19.12 -2.95 -4.31
N ASP A 216 -19.11 -3.00 -5.64
CA ASP A 216 -18.79 -4.21 -6.39
C ASP A 216 -17.34 -4.65 -6.15
N PHE A 217 -16.40 -3.70 -6.14
CA PHE A 217 -14.99 -3.96 -5.86
C PHE A 217 -14.77 -4.48 -4.43
N GLN A 218 -15.48 -3.93 -3.44
CA GLN A 218 -15.42 -4.41 -2.06
C GLN A 218 -15.87 -5.88 -1.98
N SER A 219 -16.97 -6.20 -2.65
CA SER A 219 -17.51 -7.56 -2.71
C SER A 219 -16.56 -8.52 -3.45
N LEU A 220 -15.99 -8.07 -4.57
CA LEU A 220 -15.02 -8.82 -5.38
C LEU A 220 -13.72 -9.12 -4.64
N SER A 221 -13.20 -8.16 -3.87
CA SER A 221 -11.98 -8.31 -3.09
C SER A 221 -12.22 -9.01 -1.76
N GLY A 222 -13.45 -9.02 -1.27
CA GLY A 222 -13.79 -9.44 0.09
C GLY A 222 -13.12 -8.57 1.14
N ALA A 223 -12.94 -7.27 0.88
CA ALA A 223 -12.27 -6.34 1.79
C ALA A 223 -13.24 -5.79 2.86
N ASP A 224 -12.73 -5.62 4.08
CA ASP A 224 -13.45 -4.95 5.17
C ASP A 224 -13.39 -3.41 5.00
N GLU A 225 -12.32 -2.92 4.37
CA GLU A 225 -12.08 -1.50 4.11
C GLU A 225 -11.47 -1.27 2.72
N LEU A 226 -11.80 -0.15 2.10
CA LEU A 226 -11.20 0.28 0.83
C LEU A 226 -10.24 1.44 1.08
N MET A 227 -9.01 1.31 0.58
CA MET A 227 -8.04 2.39 0.60
C MET A 227 -8.02 3.10 -0.75
N ILE A 228 -8.48 4.34 -0.78
CA ILE A 228 -8.66 5.07 -2.03
C ILE A 228 -7.37 5.75 -2.47
N SER A 229 -6.97 5.49 -3.71
CA SER A 229 -5.93 6.24 -4.42
C SER A 229 -6.59 7.16 -5.44
N LEU A 230 -6.70 8.44 -5.11
CA LEU A 230 -7.24 9.45 -6.02
C LEU A 230 -6.27 9.65 -7.20
N GLN A 231 -6.76 9.41 -8.41
CA GLN A 231 -5.99 9.57 -9.64
C GLN A 231 -6.54 10.76 -10.43
N SER A 232 -5.71 11.80 -10.58
CA SER A 232 -5.98 12.94 -11.45
C SER A 232 -4.66 13.55 -11.95
N SER A 233 -4.72 14.29 -13.04
CA SER A 233 -3.60 14.91 -13.75
C SER A 233 -3.07 16.19 -13.08
N SER A 234 -3.82 16.78 -12.17
CA SER A 234 -3.46 18.00 -11.44
C SER A 234 -3.95 17.98 -9.99
N HIS A 235 -3.35 18.82 -9.15
CA HIS A 235 -3.74 18.94 -7.74
C HIS A 235 -5.21 19.37 -7.58
N ASP A 236 -5.65 20.38 -8.34
CA ASP A 236 -7.03 20.87 -8.28
C ASP A 236 -8.03 19.80 -8.74
N ALA A 237 -7.65 18.96 -9.70
CA ALA A 237 -8.48 17.83 -10.12
C ALA A 237 -8.56 16.74 -9.04
N VAL A 238 -7.47 16.49 -8.29
CA VAL A 238 -7.50 15.58 -7.13
C VAL A 238 -8.47 16.09 -6.06
N LEU A 239 -8.51 17.40 -5.79
CA LEU A 239 -9.43 17.98 -4.80
C LEU A 239 -10.90 17.80 -5.24
N ARG A 240 -11.23 18.11 -6.50
CA ARG A 240 -12.58 17.90 -7.04
C ARG A 240 -12.99 16.42 -7.05
N ASN A 241 -12.05 15.54 -7.39
CA ASN A 241 -12.25 14.09 -7.33
C ASN A 241 -12.57 13.64 -5.90
N MET A 242 -11.81 14.14 -4.91
CA MET A 242 -12.05 13.88 -3.49
C MET A 242 -13.43 14.37 -3.03
N GLU A 243 -13.83 15.59 -3.40
CA GLU A 243 -15.14 16.15 -3.07
C GLU A 243 -16.26 15.30 -3.68
N THR A 244 -16.14 14.94 -4.96
CA THR A 244 -17.11 14.10 -5.66
C THR A 244 -17.26 12.74 -4.99
N LEU A 245 -16.14 12.12 -4.61
CA LEU A 245 -16.13 10.84 -3.90
C LEU A 245 -16.75 10.96 -2.51
N ALA A 246 -16.40 11.99 -1.73
CA ALA A 246 -16.96 12.21 -0.40
C ALA A 246 -18.48 12.38 -0.46
N HIS A 247 -18.99 13.15 -1.42
CA HIS A 247 -20.42 13.27 -1.68
C HIS A 247 -21.07 11.95 -2.11
N ALA A 248 -20.42 11.18 -2.98
CA ALA A 248 -20.91 9.87 -3.43
C ALA A 248 -21.00 8.84 -2.29
N TRP A 249 -20.16 8.99 -1.26
CA TRP A 249 -20.00 8.05 -0.15
C TRP A 249 -20.59 8.54 1.18
N GLU A 250 -21.29 9.69 1.17
CA GLU A 250 -21.93 10.31 2.34
C GLU A 250 -20.98 10.55 3.53
N LEU A 251 -19.75 10.98 3.24
CA LEU A 251 -18.70 11.28 4.23
C LEU A 251 -18.63 12.76 4.65
#